data_AF-A0A810MWP3-F1
#
_entry.id   AF-A0A810MWP3-F1
#
_cell.length_a   1.000
_cell.length_b   1.000
_cell.length_c   1.000
_cell.angle_alpha   90.00
_cell.angle_beta   90.00
_cell.angle_gamma   90.00
#
_symmetry.space_group_name_H-M   'P 1'
#
loop_
_entity.id
_entity.type
_entity.pdbx_description
1 polymer ?
#
loop_
_entity_poly.entity_id
_entity_poly.type
_entity_poly.pdbx_seq_one_letter_code
_entity_poly.pdbx_strand_id
1 'polypeptide(L)'
;MSVEEFGRAVDLLARQVGHWEAPRWRATAGSGGILPNRGPVVAGSAVSVDRDAPPARRDLMHALVQRIADRAADAEGEPRRPVPRLSNDLALTDQLKVVAADLVAAGPAPDLLGAAVADVQETRRAL
;
A
#
# COMPACT_ATOMS: atom_id res chain seq x y z
N MET A 1 -6.31 -23.55 0.30
CA MET A 1 -6.09 -22.32 -0.47
C MET A 1 -4.99 -22.61 -1.48
N SER A 2 -5.13 -22.20 -2.74
CA SER A 2 -4.13 -22.41 -3.80
C SER A 2 -3.38 -21.13 -4.18
N VAL A 3 -2.21 -21.29 -4.81
CA VAL A 3 -1.41 -20.17 -5.33
C VAL A 3 -2.17 -19.38 -6.39
N GLU A 4 -2.97 -20.06 -7.20
CA GLU A 4 -3.82 -19.45 -8.23
C GLU A 4 -4.89 -18.56 -7.61
N GLU A 5 -5.51 -18.98 -6.51
CA GLU A 5 -6.50 -18.19 -5.77
C GLU A 5 -5.89 -16.92 -5.21
N PHE A 6 -4.66 -17.02 -4.67
CA PHE A 6 -3.91 -15.87 -4.19
C PHE A 6 -3.53 -14.89 -5.30
N GLY A 7 -2.97 -15.38 -6.41
CA GLY A 7 -2.66 -14.55 -7.58
C GLY A 7 -3.90 -13.83 -8.11
N ARG A 8 -5.03 -14.53 -8.21
CA ARG A 8 -6.31 -13.95 -8.61
C ARG A 8 -6.78 -12.86 -7.65
N ALA A 9 -6.63 -13.03 -6.35
CA ALA A 9 -7.00 -12.03 -5.36
C ALA A 9 -6.17 -10.75 -5.52
N VAL A 10 -4.86 -10.89 -5.71
CA VAL A 10 -3.92 -9.77 -5.95
C VAL A 10 -4.28 -9.03 -7.24
N ASP A 11 -4.55 -9.74 -8.33
CA ASP A 11 -4.93 -9.13 -9.61
C ASP A 11 -6.23 -8.32 -9.52
N LEU A 12 -7.22 -8.83 -8.78
CA LEU A 12 -8.49 -8.11 -8.58
C LEU A 12 -8.27 -6.83 -7.78
N LEU A 13 -7.42 -6.85 -6.74
CA LEU A 13 -7.07 -5.65 -6.00
C LEU A 13 -6.28 -4.66 -6.87
N ALA A 14 -5.29 -5.13 -7.64
CA ALA A 14 -4.51 -4.28 -8.53
C ALA A 14 -5.38 -3.55 -9.57
N ARG A 15 -6.40 -4.23 -10.11
CA ARG A 15 -7.37 -3.61 -11.03
C ARG A 15 -8.24 -2.55 -10.35
N GLN A 16 -8.63 -2.77 -9.10
CA GLN A 16 -9.36 -1.77 -8.31
C GLN A 16 -8.49 -0.54 -8.04
N VAL A 17 -7.25 -0.73 -7.61
CA VAL A 17 -6.34 0.40 -7.36
C VAL A 17 -5.99 1.14 -8.66
N GLY A 18 -5.88 0.43 -9.78
CA GLY A 18 -5.60 1.04 -11.08
C GLY A 18 -6.67 2.04 -11.55
N HIS A 19 -7.93 1.90 -11.11
CA HIS A 19 -8.97 2.88 -11.43
C HIS A 19 -8.87 4.18 -10.61
N TRP A 20 -7.94 4.27 -9.65
CA TRP A 20 -7.62 5.51 -8.93
C TRP A 20 -6.62 6.39 -9.65
N GLU A 21 -6.06 5.95 -10.77
CA GLU A 21 -5.34 6.85 -11.66
C GLU A 21 -6.31 7.94 -12.12
N ALA A 22 -6.22 9.11 -11.48
CA ALA A 22 -6.86 10.32 -11.99
C ALA A 22 -6.44 10.44 -13.47
N PRO A 23 -7.38 10.63 -14.40
CA PRO A 23 -7.00 10.79 -15.79
C PRO A 23 -5.95 11.88 -15.88
N ARG A 24 -4.79 11.60 -16.46
CA ARG A 24 -3.65 12.54 -16.56
C ARG A 24 -4.01 13.90 -17.20
N TRP A 25 -5.16 13.99 -17.86
CA TRP A 25 -5.73 15.23 -18.41
C TRP A 25 -6.53 16.07 -17.39
N ARG A 26 -6.70 15.58 -16.16
CA ARG A 26 -7.50 16.19 -15.09
C ARG A 26 -6.64 16.73 -13.94
N ALA A 27 -5.45 17.24 -14.27
CA ALA A 27 -4.67 18.02 -13.32
C ALA A 27 -5.47 19.26 -12.91
N THR A 28 -5.86 19.35 -11.63
CA THR A 28 -6.27 20.61 -11.04
C THR A 28 -5.05 21.53 -11.09
N ALA A 29 -5.06 22.52 -11.98
CA ALA A 29 -4.12 23.62 -11.97
C ALA A 29 -4.29 24.37 -10.64
N GLY A 30 -3.52 23.97 -9.62
CA GLY A 30 -3.48 24.58 -8.30
C GLY A 30 -2.30 25.54 -8.17
N SER A 31 -2.44 26.70 -8.81
CA SER A 31 -1.87 28.00 -8.41
C SER A 31 -0.36 28.09 -8.16
N GLY A 32 0.37 28.36 -9.24
CA GLY A 32 1.59 29.16 -9.16
C GLY A 32 1.26 30.58 -8.70
N GLY A 33 1.23 30.80 -7.39
CA GLY A 33 1.19 32.13 -6.78
C GLY A 33 2.60 32.53 -6.34
N ILE A 34 3.27 33.35 -7.14
CA ILE A 34 4.47 34.08 -6.70
C ILE A 34 4.02 35.04 -5.59
N LEU A 35 4.42 34.79 -4.33
CA LEU A 35 4.35 35.79 -3.27
C LEU A 35 5.73 36.43 -3.12
N PRO A 36 5.89 37.77 -3.31
CA PRO A 36 7.12 38.44 -2.94
C PRO A 36 7.15 38.66 -1.42
N ASN A 37 8.21 38.16 -0.78
CA ASN A 37 8.74 38.59 0.52
C ASN A 37 7.79 38.59 1.75
N ARG A 38 7.95 37.61 2.65
CA ARG A 38 7.42 37.69 4.03
C ARG A 38 8.54 37.35 5.02
N GLY A 39 8.79 38.27 5.96
CA GLY A 39 9.81 38.18 7.01
C GLY A 39 9.61 37.05 8.03
N PRO A 40 10.40 37.00 9.12
CA PRO A 40 10.57 35.80 9.92
C PRO A 40 9.29 35.46 10.70
N VAL A 41 8.75 34.28 10.45
CA VAL A 41 7.65 33.70 11.23
C VAL A 41 8.22 32.81 12.32
N VAL A 42 8.04 33.23 13.57
CA VAL A 42 8.15 32.37 14.76
C VAL A 42 6.75 32.00 15.21
N ALA A 43 6.55 30.71 15.51
CA ALA A 43 5.61 30.09 16.46
C ALA A 43 4.86 28.87 15.88
N GLY A 44 5.05 27.73 16.56
CA GLY A 44 3.94 26.85 16.93
C GLY A 44 3.47 25.83 15.90
N SER A 45 4.11 24.66 15.94
CA SER A 45 3.64 23.41 15.37
C SER A 45 2.32 22.94 16.00
N ALA A 46 1.39 22.46 15.18
CA ALA A 46 0.87 21.09 15.26
C ALA A 46 -0.09 20.86 14.08
N VAL A 47 0.32 20.06 13.09
CA VAL A 47 -0.66 19.37 12.27
C VAL A 47 -1.37 18.40 13.22
N SER A 48 -2.60 18.72 13.61
CA SER A 48 -3.51 17.75 14.21
C SER A 48 -3.76 16.67 13.16
N VAL A 49 -2.94 15.62 13.17
CA VAL A 49 -3.29 14.37 12.52
C VAL A 49 -4.47 13.84 13.33
N ASP A 50 -5.65 13.94 12.76
CA ASP A 50 -6.88 13.38 13.32
C ASP A 50 -6.63 11.88 13.54
N ARG A 51 -6.39 11.46 14.79
CA ARG A 51 -6.00 10.10 15.14
C ARG A 51 -7.13 9.09 14.95
N ASP A 52 -8.35 9.59 14.78
CA ASP A 52 -9.56 8.80 14.51
C ASP A 52 -9.98 8.88 13.04
N ALA A 53 -9.28 9.65 12.20
CA ALA A 53 -9.52 9.62 10.76
C ALA A 53 -9.24 8.20 10.23
N PRO A 54 -10.17 7.62 9.46
CA PRO A 54 -9.96 6.30 8.88
C PRO A 54 -8.66 6.32 8.05
N PRO A 55 -7.86 5.24 8.10
CA PRO A 55 -6.56 5.20 7.45
C PRO A 55 -6.70 5.58 5.97
N ALA A 56 -5.79 6.42 5.48
CA ALA A 56 -5.80 6.78 4.08
C ALA A 56 -5.64 5.50 3.25
N ARG A 57 -6.26 5.44 2.06
CA ARG A 57 -6.17 4.28 1.16
C ARG A 57 -4.74 3.81 0.92
N ARG A 58 -3.81 4.77 0.83
CA ARG A 58 -2.36 4.54 0.73
C ARG A 58 -1.79 3.78 1.93
N ASP A 59 -2.24 4.11 3.14
CA ASP A 59 -1.81 3.46 4.37
C ASP A 59 -2.36 2.02 4.45
N LEU A 60 -3.62 1.82 4.03
CA LEU A 60 -4.21 0.48 3.92
C LEU A 60 -3.43 -0.42 2.94
N MET A 61 -3.07 0.14 1.77
CA MET A 61 -2.26 -0.57 0.78
C MET A 61 -0.85 -0.86 1.30
N HIS A 62 -0.17 0.11 1.91
CA HIS A 62 1.16 -0.11 2.48
C HIS A 62 1.13 -1.15 3.62
N ALA A 63 0.11 -1.10 4.47
CA ALA A 63 -0.09 -2.09 5.52
C ALA A 63 -0.31 -3.50 4.95
N LEU A 64 -1.07 -3.64 3.85
CA LEU A 64 -1.21 -4.93 3.16
C LEU A 64 0.15 -5.42 2.63
N VAL A 65 0.89 -4.56 1.93
CA VAL A 65 2.23 -4.92 1.39
C VAL A 65 3.15 -5.41 2.51
N GLN A 66 3.18 -4.71 3.65
CA GLN A 66 3.95 -5.15 4.82
C GLN A 66 3.50 -6.52 5.32
N ARG A 67 2.20 -6.76 5.48
CA ARG A 67 1.68 -8.05 5.97
C ARG A 67 1.97 -9.22 5.04
N ILE A 68 2.04 -8.99 3.72
CA ILE A 68 2.44 -10.03 2.77
C ILE A 68 3.95 -10.29 2.85
N ALA A 69 4.77 -9.23 2.96
CA ALA A 69 6.22 -9.37 3.15
C ALA A 69 6.59 -10.09 4.44
N ASP A 70 5.90 -9.80 5.55
CA ASP A 70 6.11 -10.47 6.83
C ASP A 70 5.82 -11.97 6.73
N ARG A 71 4.78 -12.35 5.97
CA ARG A 71 4.42 -13.74 5.70
C ARG A 71 5.43 -14.44 4.80
N ALA A 72 6.01 -13.75 3.82
CA ALA A 72 7.10 -14.28 3.00
C ALA A 72 8.33 -14.57 3.88
N ALA A 73 8.71 -13.63 4.74
CA ALA A 73 9.80 -13.82 5.70
C ALA A 73 9.52 -14.99 6.66
N ASP A 74 8.29 -15.12 7.19
CA ASP A 74 7.89 -16.24 8.04
C ASP A 74 7.99 -17.59 7.30
N ALA A 75 7.63 -17.64 6.01
CA ALA A 75 7.72 -18.85 5.19
C ALA A 75 9.17 -19.24 4.88
N GLU A 76 10.06 -18.26 4.72
CA GLU A 76 11.50 -18.47 4.50
C GLU A 76 12.28 -18.74 5.80
N GLY A 77 11.68 -18.48 6.97
CA GLY A 77 12.37 -18.53 8.26
C GLY A 77 13.32 -17.35 8.49
N GLU A 78 13.13 -16.26 7.75
CA GLU A 78 13.96 -15.06 7.80
C GLU A 78 13.37 -13.98 8.73
N PRO A 79 14.18 -13.05 9.26
CA PRO A 79 13.68 -11.94 10.06
C PRO A 79 12.78 -11.01 9.24
N ARG A 80 11.63 -10.63 9.80
CA ARG A 80 10.71 -9.63 9.22
C ARG A 80 11.41 -8.27 9.10
N ARG A 81 11.25 -7.61 7.94
CA ARG A 81 11.85 -6.31 7.65
C ARG A 81 10.78 -5.31 7.18
N PRO A 82 10.91 -4.02 7.54
CA PRO A 82 9.97 -3.02 7.09
C PRO A 82 10.10 -2.79 5.58
N VAL A 83 8.97 -2.79 4.87
CA VAL A 83 8.90 -2.47 3.45
C VAL A 83 9.02 -0.96 3.26
N PRO A 84 9.97 -0.46 2.44
CA PRO A 84 10.15 0.96 2.20
C PRO A 84 8.86 1.65 1.70
N ARG A 85 8.52 2.79 2.31
CA ARG A 85 7.43 3.65 1.86
C ARG A 85 7.90 4.51 0.70
N LEU A 86 7.40 4.23 -0.49
CA LEU A 86 7.70 5.03 -1.69
C LEU A 86 6.73 6.21 -1.79
N SER A 87 7.24 7.38 -2.14
CA SER A 87 6.48 8.64 -2.23
C SER A 87 5.35 8.63 -3.27
N ASN A 88 5.38 7.67 -4.21
CA ASN A 88 4.43 7.56 -5.30
C ASN A 88 3.45 6.40 -5.07
N ASP A 89 2.16 6.69 -5.11
CA ASP A 89 1.07 5.71 -4.93
C ASP A 89 1.05 4.63 -6.02
N LEU A 90 1.52 4.95 -7.23
CA LEU A 90 1.60 3.99 -8.34
C LEU A 90 2.58 2.84 -8.05
N ALA A 91 3.56 3.07 -7.18
CA ALA A 91 4.54 2.04 -6.82
C ALA A 91 3.96 0.99 -5.86
N LEU A 92 2.84 1.26 -5.17
CA LEU A 92 2.26 0.33 -4.19
C LEU A 92 1.71 -0.94 -4.85
N THR A 93 1.14 -0.82 -6.06
CA THR A 93 0.64 -1.99 -6.79
C THR A 93 1.78 -2.87 -7.27
N ASP A 94 2.89 -2.26 -7.70
CA ASP A 94 4.10 -2.97 -8.10
C ASP A 94 4.76 -3.66 -6.90
N GLN A 95 4.92 -2.93 -5.78
CA GLN A 95 5.41 -3.49 -4.53
C GLN A 95 4.58 -4.69 -4.07
N LEU A 96 3.24 -4.61 -4.14
CA LEU A 96 2.37 -5.74 -3.80
C LEU A 96 2.64 -6.97 -4.68
N LYS A 97 2.85 -6.78 -5.98
CA LYS A 97 3.15 -7.88 -6.91
C LYS A 97 4.50 -8.52 -6.61
N VAL A 98 5.52 -7.72 -6.27
CA VAL A 98 6.84 -8.22 -5.87
C VAL A 98 6.72 -9.07 -4.62
N VAL A 99 6.16 -8.55 -3.53
CA VAL A 99 6.07 -9.31 -2.26
C VAL A 99 5.13 -10.53 -2.36
N ALA A 100 4.13 -10.48 -3.25
CA ALA A 100 3.29 -11.64 -3.54
C ALA A 100 4.05 -12.72 -4.30
N ALA A 101 4.91 -12.35 -5.25
CA ALA A 101 5.79 -13.29 -5.95
C ALA A 101 6.81 -13.92 -5.00
N ASP A 102 7.39 -13.12 -4.09
CA ASP A 102 8.30 -13.60 -3.05
C ASP A 102 7.60 -14.61 -2.14
N LEU A 103 6.38 -14.30 -1.67
CA LEU A 103 5.58 -15.24 -0.88
C LEU A 103 5.32 -16.55 -1.62
N VAL A 104 5.03 -16.52 -2.93
CA VAL A 104 4.82 -17.73 -3.73
C VAL A 104 6.13 -18.52 -3.89
N ALA A 105 7.25 -17.83 -4.12
CA ALA A 105 8.56 -18.44 -4.26
C ALA A 105 9.03 -19.13 -2.96
N ALA A 106 8.63 -18.60 -1.80
CA ALA A 106 8.90 -19.18 -0.49
C ALA A 106 8.19 -20.53 -0.24
N GLY A 107 7.25 -20.94 -1.10
CA GLY A 107 6.53 -22.22 -0.98
C GLY A 107 5.71 -22.34 0.30
N PRO A 108 4.76 -21.42 0.55
CA PRO A 108 4.11 -21.27 1.85
C PRO A 108 3.17 -22.44 2.14
N ALA A 109 3.02 -22.75 3.43
CA ALA A 109 2.00 -23.70 3.87
C ALA A 109 0.59 -23.22 3.45
N PRO A 110 -0.36 -24.13 3.14
CA PRO A 110 -1.70 -23.76 2.67
C PRO A 110 -2.47 -22.82 3.60
N ASP A 111 -2.25 -22.91 4.91
CA ASP A 111 -2.90 -22.06 5.92
C ASP A 111 -2.38 -20.62 5.85
N LEU A 112 -1.07 -20.45 5.68
CA LEU A 112 -0.44 -19.14 5.53
C LEU A 112 -0.86 -18.47 4.23
N LEU A 113 -1.03 -19.26 3.16
CA LEU A 113 -1.62 -18.79 1.90
C LEU A 113 -3.10 -18.41 2.07
N GLY A 114 -3.85 -19.16 2.87
CA GLY A 114 -5.22 -18.83 3.28
C GLY A 114 -5.30 -17.47 3.98
N ALA A 115 -4.41 -17.22 4.92
CA ALA A 115 -4.31 -15.95 5.62
C ALA A 115 -3.94 -14.80 4.67
N ALA A 116 -3.02 -15.03 3.73
CA ALA A 116 -2.64 -14.03 2.73
C ALA A 116 -3.81 -13.65 1.81
N VAL A 117 -4.63 -14.62 1.38
CA VAL A 117 -5.87 -14.35 0.63
C VAL A 117 -6.85 -13.53 1.46
N ALA A 118 -7.05 -13.87 2.73
CA ALA A 118 -7.95 -13.14 3.61
C ALA A 118 -7.55 -11.67 3.75
N ASP A 119 -6.25 -11.39 3.96
CA ASP A 119 -5.71 -10.03 4.05
C ASP A 119 -5.95 -9.20 2.79
N VAL A 120 -5.74 -9.79 1.61
CA VAL A 120 -5.98 -9.11 0.33
C VAL A 120 -7.47 -8.79 0.17
N GLN A 121 -8.36 -9.73 0.50
CA GLN A 121 -9.80 -9.54 0.38
C GLN A 121 -10.35 -8.53 1.39
N GLU A 122 -9.85 -8.54 2.62
CA GLU A 122 -10.20 -7.55 3.64
C GLU A 122 -9.80 -6.15 3.21
N THR A 123 -8.54 -5.98 2.76
CA THR A 123 -8.05 -4.69 2.26
C THR A 123 -8.89 -4.24 1.07
N ARG A 124 -9.19 -5.13 0.12
CA ARG A 124 -10.03 -4.80 -1.05
C ARG A 124 -11.43 -4.29 -0.67
N ARG A 125 -12.05 -4.85 0.38
CA ARG A 125 -13.37 -4.42 0.87
C ARG A 125 -13.32 -3.07 1.61
N ALA A 126 -12.17 -2.72 2.17
CA ALA A 126 -11.98 -1.48 2.92
C ALA A 126 -11.66 -0.24 2.04
N LEU A 127 -11.33 -0.46 0.76
CA LEU A 127 -10.84 0.55 -0.18
C LEU A 127 -11.95 1.13 -1.08
#